data_AF-A0A7S0AGW4-F1
#
_entry.id   AF-A0A7S0AGW4-F1
#
_cell.length_a   1.000
_cell.length_b   1.000
_cell.length_c   1.000
_cell.angle_alpha   90.00
_cell.angle_beta   90.00
_cell.angle_gamma   90.00
#
_symmetry.space_group_name_H-M   'P 1'
#
loop_
_entity.id
_entity.type
_entity.pdbx_description
1 polymer ?
#
loop_
_entity_poly.entity_id
_entity_poly.type
_entity_poly.pdbx_seq_one_letter_code
_entity_poly.pdbx_strand_id
1 'polypeptide(L)'
;RPELQWRHRRIGARRAVAPRPSAAPVARAAAARTGRTGVRRPQHRRDRGSGKGTSAAAKGAVRQQSPQAKGAESFRCVRSAYQRRQRQLGAGVKLHQAVAALYAEHGGQYRNPHGEKVAAVLAAALASWERGGLLAGPPLRRALDLACGSGEASLGLLRWAGGRPGLLRELEAADPYTFEAYERRMGRPAHRWRFEDVAAGGVLEGRPAYDAVVCSYCLHLPSPSLLYATLTSLARASRFLIVATPTRKPLITSVMGWERLDQHSQPVREVAEKEERKGVKINGLQMKLYRSAGTL
;
A
#
# COMPACT_ATOMS: atom_id res chain seq x y z
N ARG A 1 47.80 -26.60 -30.84
CA ARG A 1 47.16 -27.92 -30.70
C ARG A 1 46.75 -28.11 -29.25
N PRO A 2 45.49 -28.42 -28.91
CA PRO A 2 44.21 -28.17 -29.62
C PRO A 2 43.31 -27.21 -28.78
N GLU A 3 42.65 -26.20 -29.34
CA GLU A 3 41.41 -26.24 -30.13
C GLU A 3 40.32 -27.18 -29.57
N LEU A 4 39.33 -26.61 -28.87
CA LEU A 4 38.05 -27.26 -28.60
C LEU A 4 36.94 -26.42 -29.22
N GLN A 5 36.65 -26.78 -30.47
CA GLN A 5 35.50 -26.36 -31.27
C GLN A 5 34.21 -26.90 -30.64
N TRP A 6 33.27 -26.03 -30.27
CA TRP A 6 31.88 -26.43 -30.05
C TRP A 6 31.06 -26.10 -31.30
N ARG A 7 30.80 -27.15 -32.07
CA ARG A 7 29.97 -27.12 -33.27
C ARG A 7 28.48 -27.07 -32.92
N HIS A 8 27.77 -26.31 -33.73
CA HIS A 8 26.32 -26.23 -33.85
C HIS A 8 25.61 -27.60 -33.83
N ARG A 9 24.52 -27.71 -33.04
CA ARG A 9 23.34 -28.48 -33.44
C ARG A 9 22.14 -27.54 -33.57
N ARG A 10 21.79 -27.25 -34.83
CA ARG A 10 20.45 -26.81 -35.21
C ARG A 10 19.53 -28.02 -35.07
N ILE A 11 18.48 -27.91 -34.26
CA ILE A 11 17.30 -28.78 -34.37
C ILE A 11 16.16 -27.90 -34.83
N GLY A 12 15.58 -28.30 -35.96
CA GLY A 12 14.55 -27.58 -36.67
C GLY A 12 13.18 -27.63 -36.01
N ALA A 13 12.48 -26.50 -36.17
CA ALA A 13 11.08 -26.35 -36.52
C ALA A 13 10.11 -27.50 -36.21
N ARG A 14 9.10 -27.21 -35.37
CA ARG A 14 7.69 -27.43 -35.75
C ARG A 14 6.83 -26.25 -35.30
N ARG A 15 6.38 -25.48 -36.29
CA ARG A 15 5.22 -24.58 -36.19
C ARG A 15 3.98 -25.44 -35.94
N ALA A 16 3.28 -25.22 -34.84
CA ALA A 16 1.91 -25.70 -34.68
C ALA A 16 0.95 -24.53 -34.93
N VAL A 17 0.09 -24.76 -35.91
CA VAL A 17 -0.91 -23.88 -36.47
C VAL A 17 -2.07 -23.71 -35.50
N ALA A 18 -2.56 -22.48 -35.36
CA ALA A 18 -3.75 -22.14 -34.59
C ALA A 18 -5.04 -22.59 -35.30
N PRO A 19 -6.10 -22.93 -34.53
CA PRO A 19 -7.47 -22.79 -35.01
C PRO A 19 -8.19 -21.63 -34.31
N ARG A 20 -8.55 -20.61 -35.11
CA ARG A 20 -9.80 -19.82 -34.98
C ARG A 20 -10.78 -20.47 -35.97
N PRO A 21 -12.12 -20.53 -35.74
CA PRO A 21 -12.97 -19.35 -35.51
C PRO A 21 -14.09 -19.59 -34.48
N SER A 22 -14.79 -18.58 -33.98
CA SER A 22 -16.10 -18.21 -34.53
C SER A 22 -16.58 -16.91 -33.90
N ALA A 23 -17.12 -16.03 -34.74
CA ALA A 23 -17.70 -14.75 -34.37
C ALA A 23 -19.23 -14.80 -34.52
N ALA A 24 -19.88 -13.91 -33.75
CA ALA A 24 -21.22 -13.34 -33.91
C ALA A 24 -22.38 -14.04 -33.17
N PRO A 25 -23.50 -13.32 -32.86
CA PRO A 25 -23.79 -11.92 -33.16
C PRO A 25 -24.17 -11.02 -31.97
N VAL A 26 -24.11 -9.74 -32.30
CA VAL A 26 -24.68 -8.56 -31.63
C VAL A 26 -26.20 -8.69 -31.49
N ALA A 27 -26.73 -8.40 -30.30
CA ALA A 27 -28.14 -8.02 -30.12
C ALA A 27 -28.20 -6.60 -29.56
N ARG A 28 -28.55 -5.65 -30.45
CA ARG A 28 -29.17 -4.37 -30.10
C ARG A 28 -30.64 -4.66 -29.79
N ALA A 29 -31.15 -4.12 -28.70
CA ALA A 29 -32.58 -3.84 -28.54
C ALA A 29 -32.75 -2.38 -28.12
N ALA A 30 -33.59 -1.69 -28.86
CA ALA A 30 -33.93 -0.29 -28.75
C ALA A 30 -35.21 -0.10 -27.91
N ALA A 31 -35.31 1.12 -27.36
CA ALA A 31 -36.52 1.96 -27.24
C ALA A 31 -37.76 1.49 -26.45
N ALA A 32 -38.11 2.29 -25.43
CA ALA A 32 -39.44 2.90 -25.19
C ALA A 32 -39.28 3.93 -24.05
N ARG A 33 -39.19 5.24 -24.30
CA ARG A 33 -40.27 6.25 -24.38
C ARG A 33 -41.53 5.94 -23.55
N THR A 34 -41.80 6.85 -22.60
CA THR A 34 -43.07 7.47 -22.12
C THR A 34 -43.03 7.53 -20.58
N GLY A 35 -43.39 8.59 -19.87
CA GLY A 35 -44.15 9.78 -20.24
C GLY A 35 -43.93 10.92 -19.23
N ARG A 36 -44.16 12.13 -19.74
CA ARG A 36 -44.41 13.36 -18.99
C ARG A 36 -45.73 13.22 -18.24
N THR A 37 -45.74 13.52 -16.95
CA THR A 37 -46.85 14.24 -16.31
C THR A 37 -46.24 15.22 -15.31
N GLY A 38 -46.40 16.51 -15.62
CA GLY A 38 -46.34 17.52 -14.58
C GLY A 38 -47.63 17.48 -13.76
N VAL A 39 -47.62 18.11 -12.59
CA VAL A 39 -48.69 18.99 -12.08
C VAL A 39 -48.35 19.42 -10.64
N ARG A 40 -48.22 20.75 -10.52
CA ARG A 40 -48.65 21.66 -9.44
C ARG A 40 -48.02 21.59 -8.03
N ARG A 41 -47.34 22.71 -7.74
CA ARG A 41 -47.28 23.39 -6.43
C ARG A 41 -48.68 23.64 -5.84
N PRO A 42 -48.75 23.78 -4.51
CA PRO A 42 -49.47 24.92 -3.93
C PRO A 42 -48.57 25.74 -3.00
N GLN A 43 -48.64 27.07 -3.19
CA GLN A 43 -48.32 28.08 -2.19
C GLN A 43 -49.55 28.30 -1.31
N HIS A 44 -49.34 28.50 -0.01
CA HIS A 44 -50.10 29.29 0.97
C HIS A 44 -49.73 28.77 2.36
N ARG A 45 -49.67 29.51 3.45
CA ARG A 45 -49.76 30.93 3.77
C ARG A 45 -49.12 31.06 5.17
N ARG A 46 -48.66 32.26 5.50
CA ARG A 46 -48.21 32.65 6.84
C ARG A 46 -49.30 32.41 7.89
N ASP A 47 -48.90 32.06 9.11
CA ASP A 47 -49.47 32.70 10.29
C ASP A 47 -48.50 32.78 11.47
N ARG A 48 -48.65 33.90 12.19
CA ARG A 48 -47.90 34.33 13.37
C ARG A 48 -48.45 33.66 14.61
N GLY A 49 -47.58 33.37 15.59
CA GLY A 49 -48.00 32.95 16.92
C GLY A 49 -46.86 33.10 17.92
N SER A 50 -46.92 34.15 18.72
CA SER A 50 -46.05 34.48 19.86
C SER A 50 -46.25 33.50 21.03
N GLY A 51 -45.17 33.10 21.68
CA GLY A 51 -45.22 32.41 22.98
C GLY A 51 -43.88 32.52 23.71
N LYS A 52 -43.84 33.34 24.75
CA LYS A 52 -42.75 33.46 25.72
C LYS A 52 -42.66 32.18 26.55
N GLY A 53 -41.44 31.68 26.78
CA GLY A 53 -41.18 30.59 27.72
C GLY A 53 -39.70 30.55 28.05
N THR A 54 -39.34 31.14 29.19
CA THR A 54 -38.01 31.11 29.81
C THR A 54 -37.70 29.71 30.35
N SER A 55 -36.53 29.16 30.02
CA SER A 55 -35.86 28.16 30.85
C SER A 55 -34.39 28.06 30.47
N ALA A 56 -33.54 28.39 31.44
CA ALA A 56 -32.10 28.30 31.37
C ALA A 56 -31.67 26.83 31.58
N ALA A 57 -30.86 26.30 30.66
CA ALA A 57 -30.13 25.06 30.89
C ALA A 57 -28.73 25.14 30.27
N ALA A 58 -27.76 24.71 31.07
CA ALA A 58 -26.33 24.87 30.94
C ALA A 58 -25.72 24.53 29.56
N LYS A 59 -24.91 25.46 29.05
CA LYS A 59 -23.96 25.22 27.95
C LYS A 59 -22.79 24.36 28.45
N GLY A 60 -22.96 23.03 28.42
CA GLY A 60 -21.85 22.09 28.42
C GLY A 60 -21.33 21.92 27.00
N ALA A 61 -20.44 22.80 26.54
CA ALA A 61 -19.79 22.65 25.24
C ALA A 61 -18.80 21.48 25.28
N VAL A 62 -19.29 20.26 25.05
CA VAL A 62 -18.45 19.11 24.72
C VAL A 62 -17.82 19.42 23.37
N ARG A 63 -16.56 19.84 23.40
CA ARG A 63 -15.71 20.09 22.24
C ARG A 63 -15.57 18.76 21.48
N GLN A 64 -16.44 18.52 20.50
CA GLN A 64 -16.29 17.42 19.56
C GLN A 64 -15.00 17.65 18.77
N GLN A 65 -13.90 17.08 19.25
CA GLN A 65 -12.66 17.01 18.49
C GLN A 65 -12.95 16.21 17.22
N SER A 66 -12.62 16.78 16.06
CA SER A 66 -12.83 16.08 14.79
C SER A 66 -12.07 14.74 14.80
N PRO A 67 -12.57 13.70 14.11
CA PRO A 67 -11.88 12.41 13.98
C PRO A 67 -10.44 12.54 13.45
N GLN A 68 -10.18 13.62 12.69
CA GLN A 68 -8.87 13.96 12.14
C GLN A 68 -7.89 14.47 13.21
N ALA A 69 -8.38 15.15 14.24
CA ALA A 69 -7.56 15.64 15.36
C ALA A 69 -7.12 14.50 16.30
N LYS A 70 -8.01 13.55 16.60
CA LYS A 70 -7.69 12.37 17.44
C LYS A 70 -6.65 11.45 16.78
N GLY A 71 -6.77 11.22 15.47
CA GLY A 71 -5.76 10.45 14.72
C GLY A 71 -4.39 11.12 14.66
N ALA A 72 -4.35 12.46 14.63
CA ALA A 72 -3.10 13.23 14.64
C ALA A 72 -2.39 13.23 16.01
N GLU A 73 -3.13 13.05 17.12
CA GLU A 73 -2.57 12.91 18.47
C GLU A 73 -2.01 11.50 18.71
N SER A 74 -2.75 10.45 18.34
CA SER A 74 -2.27 9.05 18.42
C SER A 74 -1.00 8.85 17.58
N PHE A 75 -0.94 9.38 16.35
CA PHE A 75 0.28 9.36 15.56
C PHE A 75 1.42 10.19 16.14
N ARG A 76 1.13 11.40 16.65
CA ARG A 76 2.18 12.21 17.29
C ARG A 76 2.77 11.46 18.47
N CYS A 77 1.95 10.80 19.29
CA CYS A 77 2.42 9.97 20.39
C CYS A 77 3.32 8.83 19.89
N VAL A 78 2.84 8.01 18.94
CA VAL A 78 3.55 6.83 18.43
C VAL A 78 4.84 7.20 17.70
N ARG A 79 4.81 8.19 16.79
CA ARG A 79 5.99 8.63 16.03
C ARG A 79 7.00 9.35 16.91
N SER A 80 6.57 10.24 17.80
CA SER A 80 7.51 10.96 18.66
C SER A 80 8.12 10.05 19.72
N ALA A 81 7.39 9.05 20.24
CA ALA A 81 7.96 7.98 21.05
C ALA A 81 8.97 7.14 20.24
N TYR A 82 8.61 6.69 19.04
CA TYR A 82 9.49 5.94 18.14
C TYR A 82 10.78 6.71 17.80
N GLN A 83 10.68 7.98 17.38
CA GLN A 83 11.83 8.80 16.99
C GLN A 83 12.70 9.21 18.19
N ARG A 84 12.09 9.49 19.36
CA ARG A 84 12.84 9.74 20.60
C ARG A 84 13.57 8.48 21.07
N ARG A 85 12.93 7.31 20.97
CA ARG A 85 13.51 6.05 21.41
C ARG A 85 14.61 5.55 20.47
N GLN A 86 14.50 5.79 19.16
CA GLN A 86 15.61 5.59 18.21
C GLN A 86 16.85 6.44 18.52
N ARG A 87 16.65 7.64 19.07
CA ARG A 87 17.76 8.53 19.47
C ARG A 87 18.34 8.19 20.84
N GLN A 88 17.52 7.66 21.76
CA GLN A 88 17.93 7.31 23.12
C GLN A 88 18.60 5.93 23.25
N LEU A 89 18.15 4.94 22.47
CA LEU A 89 18.65 3.56 22.58
C LEU A 89 19.85 3.30 21.66
N GLY A 90 20.97 3.99 21.87
CA GLY A 90 22.24 3.63 21.22
C GLY A 90 22.46 2.09 21.18
N ALA A 91 23.13 1.62 20.13
CA ALA A 91 23.23 0.20 19.73
C ALA A 91 23.38 -0.78 20.92
N GLY A 92 22.27 -1.40 21.37
CA GLY A 92 22.36 -2.34 22.50
C GLY A 92 21.05 -2.88 23.05
N VAL A 93 19.91 -2.19 22.91
CA VAL A 93 18.58 -2.70 23.30
C VAL A 93 17.73 -2.95 22.05
N LYS A 94 17.04 -4.10 22.00
CA LYS A 94 16.21 -4.57 20.87
C LYS A 94 15.08 -3.58 20.55
N LEU A 95 15.37 -2.57 19.72
CA LEU A 95 14.43 -1.57 19.20
C LEU A 95 13.11 -2.21 18.73
N HIS A 96 13.19 -3.41 18.15
CA HIS A 96 12.04 -4.21 17.71
C HIS A 96 11.04 -4.52 18.83
N GLN A 97 11.48 -4.90 20.04
CA GLN A 97 10.58 -5.29 21.13
C GLN A 97 9.86 -4.10 21.75
N ALA A 98 10.55 -2.96 21.89
CA ALA A 98 9.94 -1.73 22.42
C ALA A 98 8.93 -1.11 21.43
N VAL A 99 9.24 -1.16 20.12
CA VAL A 99 8.33 -0.70 19.07
C VAL A 99 7.13 -1.64 18.93
N ALA A 100 7.36 -2.95 19.02
CA ALA A 100 6.29 -3.95 19.06
C ALA A 100 5.32 -3.71 20.23
N ALA A 101 5.82 -3.44 21.44
CA ALA A 101 4.97 -3.16 22.60
C ALA A 101 4.08 -1.92 22.38
N LEU A 102 4.65 -0.85 21.82
CA LEU A 102 3.89 0.38 21.52
C LEU A 102 2.76 0.15 20.51
N TYR A 103 3.04 -0.60 19.44
CA TYR A 103 2.01 -0.94 18.45
C TYR A 103 1.03 -2.00 18.97
N ALA A 104 1.44 -2.91 19.85
CA ALA A 104 0.52 -3.86 20.48
C ALA A 104 -0.52 -3.13 21.35
N GLU A 105 -0.12 -2.08 22.05
CA GLU A 105 -1.01 -1.32 22.94
C GLU A 105 -1.91 -0.33 22.18
N HIS A 106 -1.38 0.36 21.16
CA HIS A 106 -2.07 1.48 20.50
C HIS A 106 -2.34 1.28 18.99
N GLY A 107 -1.84 0.19 18.41
CA GLY A 107 -1.88 -0.06 16.97
C GLY A 107 -3.28 -0.21 16.42
N GLY A 108 -4.22 -0.65 17.26
CA GLY A 108 -5.63 -0.72 16.95
C GLY A 108 -6.21 0.60 16.47
N GLN A 109 -5.68 1.77 16.86
CA GLN A 109 -6.14 3.11 16.43
C GLN A 109 -5.15 3.84 15.53
N TYR A 110 -4.11 3.15 15.05
CA TYR A 110 -3.04 3.76 14.27
C TYR A 110 -3.58 4.44 13.00
N ARG A 111 -3.03 5.62 12.69
CA ARG A 111 -3.23 6.28 11.41
C ARG A 111 -1.99 7.05 11.01
N ASN A 112 -1.51 6.86 9.79
CA ASN A 112 -0.42 7.67 9.28
C ASN A 112 -0.98 9.02 8.78
N PRO A 113 -0.59 10.18 9.33
CA PRO A 113 -1.03 11.50 8.88
C PRO A 113 -0.43 11.86 7.52
N HIS A 114 0.64 11.15 7.10
CA HIS A 114 1.17 11.25 5.75
C HIS A 114 0.50 10.24 4.81
N GLY A 115 -0.53 9.52 5.25
CA GLY A 115 -1.10 8.40 4.54
C GLY A 115 -1.67 8.74 3.17
N GLU A 116 -2.33 9.88 3.01
CA GLU A 116 -2.79 10.35 1.70
C GLU A 116 -1.62 10.59 0.73
N LYS A 117 -0.52 11.14 1.24
CA LYS A 117 0.70 11.35 0.44
C LYS A 117 1.33 10.03 0.03
N VAL A 118 1.41 9.06 0.95
CA VAL A 118 1.93 7.71 0.64
C VAL A 118 1.09 7.06 -0.46
N ALA A 119 -0.24 7.06 -0.31
CA ALA A 119 -1.16 6.50 -1.29
C ALA A 119 -1.04 7.19 -2.66
N ALA A 120 -0.98 8.52 -2.68
CA ALA A 120 -0.85 9.31 -3.91
C ALA A 120 0.47 9.04 -4.64
N VAL A 121 1.60 9.03 -3.91
CA VAL A 121 2.92 8.79 -4.49
C VAL A 121 3.03 7.36 -5.00
N LEU A 122 2.47 6.37 -4.27
CA LEU A 122 2.47 4.98 -4.72
C LEU A 122 1.66 4.81 -6.01
N ALA A 123 0.45 5.41 -6.07
CA ALA A 123 -0.37 5.35 -7.26
C ALA A 123 0.30 6.00 -8.48
N ALA A 124 0.96 7.15 -8.28
CA ALA A 124 1.72 7.83 -9.32
C ALA A 124 2.93 7.01 -9.80
N ALA A 125 3.66 6.38 -8.88
CA ALA A 125 4.79 5.50 -9.21
C ALA A 125 4.34 4.30 -10.05
N LEU A 126 3.28 3.60 -9.63
CA LEU A 126 2.70 2.48 -10.38
C LEU A 126 2.26 2.89 -11.79
N ALA A 127 1.58 4.03 -11.93
CA ALA A 127 1.18 4.54 -13.24
C ALA A 127 2.39 4.89 -14.13
N SER A 128 3.47 5.41 -13.54
CA SER A 128 4.72 5.69 -14.26
C SER A 128 5.39 4.40 -14.73
N TRP A 129 5.50 3.40 -13.86
CA TRP A 129 6.11 2.10 -14.18
C TRP A 129 5.30 1.31 -15.20
N GLU A 130 3.97 1.39 -15.14
CA GLU A 130 3.06 0.81 -16.12
C GLU A 130 3.28 1.43 -17.51
N ARG A 131 3.27 2.77 -17.62
CA ARG A 131 3.55 3.47 -18.89
C ARG A 131 4.96 3.18 -19.43
N GLY A 132 5.92 3.02 -18.54
CA GLY A 132 7.30 2.66 -18.89
C GLY A 132 7.50 1.17 -19.22
N GLY A 133 6.45 0.35 -19.17
CA GLY A 133 6.55 -1.09 -19.46
C GLY A 133 7.27 -1.92 -18.38
N LEU A 134 7.60 -1.33 -17.23
CA LEU A 134 8.33 -2.03 -16.16
C LEU A 134 7.47 -3.08 -15.44
N LEU A 135 6.15 -2.89 -15.48
CA LEU A 135 5.14 -3.84 -14.96
C LEU A 135 4.66 -4.84 -16.04
N ALA A 136 5.40 -5.01 -17.14
CA ALA A 136 5.05 -5.95 -18.19
C ALA A 136 4.94 -7.41 -17.70
N GLY A 137 4.17 -8.21 -18.44
CA GLY A 137 3.83 -9.60 -18.13
C GLY A 137 2.35 -9.75 -17.76
N PRO A 138 1.98 -10.79 -16.99
CA PRO A 138 0.62 -10.95 -16.50
C PRO A 138 0.14 -9.71 -15.73
N PRO A 139 -1.17 -9.40 -15.74
CA PRO A 139 -1.72 -8.31 -14.94
C PRO A 139 -1.48 -8.53 -13.44
N LEU A 140 -1.30 -7.45 -12.67
CA LEU A 140 -1.19 -7.52 -11.20
C LEU A 140 -2.55 -7.89 -10.59
N ARG A 141 -2.85 -9.18 -10.48
CA ARG A 141 -4.11 -9.73 -9.95
C ARG A 141 -4.07 -9.87 -8.44
N ARG A 142 -2.94 -10.35 -7.90
CA ARG A 142 -2.78 -10.68 -6.49
C ARG A 142 -1.67 -9.85 -5.86
N ALA A 143 -1.98 -9.10 -4.81
CA ALA A 143 -1.01 -8.23 -4.14
C ALA A 143 -1.07 -8.38 -2.63
N LEU A 144 0.08 -8.22 -1.97
CA LEU A 144 0.20 -8.20 -0.52
C LEU A 144 0.70 -6.83 -0.05
N ASP A 145 -0.02 -6.21 0.89
CA ASP A 145 0.45 -5.08 1.67
C ASP A 145 1.06 -5.59 2.99
N LEU A 146 2.38 -5.69 3.06
CA LEU A 146 3.11 -6.27 4.21
C LEU A 146 3.47 -5.18 5.24
N ALA A 147 3.12 -5.44 6.49
CA ALA A 147 3.09 -4.45 7.57
C ALA A 147 2.22 -3.24 7.16
N CYS A 148 0.95 -3.55 6.84
CA CYS A 148 0.03 -2.66 6.14
C CYS A 148 -0.36 -1.39 6.92
N GLY A 149 -0.04 -1.28 8.22
CA GLY A 149 -0.45 -0.14 9.01
C GLY A 149 -1.98 -0.02 9.04
N SER A 150 -2.50 1.16 8.72
CA SER A 150 -3.94 1.35 8.56
C SER A 150 -4.42 1.21 7.11
N GLY A 151 -3.57 0.74 6.20
CA GLY A 151 -3.89 0.49 4.79
C GLY A 151 -3.49 1.60 3.82
N GLU A 152 -2.51 2.44 4.17
CA GLU A 152 -2.02 3.51 3.30
C GLU A 152 -1.54 3.02 1.92
N ALA A 153 -0.76 1.93 1.89
CA ALA A 153 -0.26 1.37 0.64
C ALA A 153 -1.38 0.66 -0.14
N SER A 154 -2.24 -0.09 0.54
CA SER A 154 -3.47 -0.66 -0.02
C SER A 154 -4.33 0.39 -0.74
N LEU A 155 -4.52 1.58 -0.15
CA LEU A 155 -5.23 2.68 -0.81
C LEU A 155 -4.52 3.16 -2.08
N GLY A 156 -3.19 3.24 -2.07
CA GLY A 156 -2.41 3.60 -3.26
C GLY A 156 -2.55 2.59 -4.39
N LEU A 157 -2.50 1.29 -4.06
CA LEU A 157 -2.75 0.20 -5.00
C LEU A 157 -4.15 0.29 -5.62
N LEU A 158 -5.19 0.41 -4.78
CA LEU A 158 -6.58 0.52 -5.24
C LEU A 158 -6.82 1.77 -6.09
N ARG A 159 -6.23 2.91 -5.70
CA ARG A 159 -6.30 4.16 -6.48
C ARG A 159 -5.66 3.99 -7.85
N TRP A 160 -4.51 3.33 -7.96
CA TRP A 160 -3.88 3.04 -9.25
C TRP A 160 -4.71 2.05 -10.08
N ALA A 161 -5.25 0.99 -9.48
CA ALA A 161 -6.09 0.04 -10.21
C ALA A 161 -7.35 0.72 -10.77
N GLY A 162 -7.94 1.66 -10.03
CA GLY A 162 -9.01 2.52 -10.53
C GLY A 162 -10.26 1.75 -10.98
N GLY A 163 -10.53 0.59 -10.37
CA GLY A 163 -11.63 -0.30 -10.76
C GLY A 163 -11.44 -1.04 -12.09
N ARG A 164 -10.25 -0.95 -12.71
CA ARG A 164 -9.95 -1.66 -13.95
C ARG A 164 -10.14 -3.17 -13.77
N PRO A 165 -10.91 -3.84 -14.66
CA PRO A 165 -11.24 -5.24 -14.48
C PRO A 165 -9.98 -6.11 -14.57
N GLY A 166 -9.87 -7.06 -13.65
CA GLY A 166 -8.76 -8.01 -13.61
C GLY A 166 -7.50 -7.53 -12.90
N LEU A 167 -7.41 -6.27 -12.48
CA LEU A 167 -6.36 -5.80 -11.57
C LEU A 167 -6.79 -5.92 -10.11
N LEU A 168 -5.85 -6.29 -9.24
CA LEU A 168 -6.01 -6.37 -7.79
C LEU A 168 -7.29 -7.10 -7.34
N ARG A 169 -7.61 -8.22 -7.99
CA ARG A 169 -8.73 -9.10 -7.58
C ARG A 169 -8.52 -9.62 -6.17
N GLU A 170 -7.28 -9.88 -5.80
CA GLU A 170 -6.87 -10.43 -4.51
C GLU A 170 -5.86 -9.50 -3.86
N LEU A 171 -6.35 -8.43 -3.24
CA LEU A 171 -5.54 -7.60 -2.36
C LEU A 171 -5.57 -8.23 -0.96
N GLU A 172 -4.42 -8.64 -0.46
CA GLU A 172 -4.25 -9.08 0.93
C GLU A 172 -3.41 -8.07 1.69
N ALA A 173 -3.55 -8.08 3.00
CA ALA A 173 -2.78 -7.23 3.90
C ALA A 173 -2.37 -8.03 5.12
N ALA A 174 -1.22 -7.71 5.68
CA ALA A 174 -0.74 -8.33 6.90
C ALA A 174 -0.11 -7.29 7.82
N ASP A 175 -0.51 -7.27 9.09
CA ASP A 175 0.18 -6.53 10.14
C ASP A 175 -0.17 -7.13 11.51
N PRO A 176 0.80 -7.52 12.35
CA PRO A 176 0.51 -8.18 13.61
C PRO A 176 -0.04 -7.24 14.68
N TYR A 177 0.07 -5.92 14.49
CA TYR A 177 -0.26 -4.94 15.54
C TYR A 177 -1.32 -3.92 15.12
N THR A 178 -1.41 -3.60 13.83
CA THR A 178 -2.32 -2.57 13.30
C THR A 178 -3.45 -3.12 12.43
N PHE A 179 -3.61 -4.46 12.38
CA PHE A 179 -4.68 -5.11 11.60
C PHE A 179 -6.07 -4.55 11.89
N GLU A 180 -6.43 -4.25 13.14
CA GLU A 180 -7.75 -3.68 13.45
C GLU A 180 -7.95 -2.28 12.83
N ALA A 181 -6.89 -1.46 12.78
CA ALA A 181 -6.94 -0.16 12.15
C ALA A 181 -7.11 -0.29 10.64
N TYR A 182 -6.42 -1.26 10.02
CA TYR A 182 -6.60 -1.63 8.63
C TYR A 182 -8.04 -2.08 8.37
N GLU A 183 -8.55 -3.04 9.13
CA GLU A 183 -9.87 -3.64 8.94
C GLU A 183 -10.98 -2.60 9.03
N ARG A 184 -10.93 -1.72 10.04
CA ARG A 184 -11.92 -0.65 10.17
C ARG A 184 -11.85 0.37 9.04
N ARG A 185 -10.66 0.66 8.50
CA ARG A 185 -10.51 1.65 7.42
C ARG A 185 -10.86 1.07 6.05
N MET A 186 -10.42 -0.16 5.79
CA MET A 186 -10.48 -0.79 4.48
C MET A 186 -11.73 -1.66 4.31
N GLY A 187 -12.40 -2.03 5.40
CA GLY A 187 -13.55 -2.95 5.38
C GLY A 187 -13.18 -4.36 4.93
N ARG A 188 -11.91 -4.76 5.07
CA ARG A 188 -11.34 -6.01 4.58
C ARG A 188 -10.42 -6.60 5.63
N PRO A 189 -10.38 -7.93 5.80
CA PRO A 189 -9.54 -8.58 6.81
C PRO A 189 -8.05 -8.35 6.53
N ALA A 190 -7.25 -8.33 7.60
CA ALA A 190 -5.79 -8.37 7.53
C ALA A 190 -5.24 -9.57 8.31
N HIS A 191 -4.24 -10.23 7.73
CA HIS A 191 -3.50 -11.28 8.43
C HIS A 191 -2.68 -10.69 9.58
N ARG A 192 -2.39 -11.50 10.59
CA ARG A 192 -1.55 -11.11 11.73
C ARG A 192 -0.10 -11.56 11.57
N TRP A 193 0.39 -11.68 10.33
CA TRP A 193 1.73 -12.18 10.07
C TRP A 193 2.79 -11.19 10.51
N ARG A 194 3.83 -11.72 11.13
CA ARG A 194 5.06 -11.01 11.47
C ARG A 194 6.12 -11.25 10.39
N PHE A 195 7.21 -10.50 10.49
CA PHE A 195 8.39 -10.74 9.66
C PHE A 195 8.98 -12.14 9.88
N GLU A 196 8.92 -12.67 11.11
CA GLU A 196 9.39 -14.02 11.41
C GLU A 196 8.57 -15.09 10.68
N ASP A 197 7.26 -14.92 10.61
CA ASP A 197 6.37 -15.86 9.92
C ASP A 197 6.66 -15.87 8.40
N VAL A 198 6.87 -14.69 7.82
CA VAL A 198 7.24 -14.51 6.40
C VAL A 198 8.63 -15.07 6.12
N ALA A 199 9.60 -14.79 7.00
CA ALA A 199 10.97 -15.28 6.87
C ALA A 199 11.05 -16.81 6.94
N ALA A 200 10.28 -17.44 7.82
CA ALA A 200 10.16 -18.89 7.90
C ALA A 200 9.50 -19.51 6.66
N GLY A 201 8.83 -18.71 5.83
CA GLY A 201 8.17 -19.16 4.60
C GLY A 201 6.80 -19.81 4.81
N GLY A 202 6.51 -20.32 6.01
CA GLY A 202 5.29 -21.09 6.29
C GLY A 202 3.98 -20.36 6.00
N VAL A 203 3.90 -19.04 6.19
CA VAL A 203 2.68 -18.28 5.85
C VAL A 203 2.50 -18.03 4.35
N LEU A 204 3.55 -18.22 3.56
CA LEU A 204 3.56 -18.08 2.11
C LEU A 204 3.45 -19.43 1.39
N GLU A 205 3.81 -20.53 2.07
CA GLU A 205 3.78 -21.88 1.53
C GLU A 205 2.35 -22.32 1.17
N GLY A 206 2.21 -23.03 0.06
CA GLY A 206 0.91 -23.48 -0.47
C GLY A 206 0.01 -22.35 -1.02
N ARG A 207 0.44 -21.09 -0.95
CA ARG A 207 -0.29 -19.96 -1.55
C ARG A 207 0.18 -19.73 -3.00
N PRO A 208 -0.72 -19.29 -3.90
CA PRO A 208 -0.30 -18.79 -5.21
C PRO A 208 0.70 -17.63 -5.05
N ALA A 209 1.67 -17.52 -5.95
CA ALA A 209 2.61 -16.40 -5.92
C ALA A 209 1.86 -15.05 -6.02
N TYR A 210 2.34 -14.04 -5.29
CA TYR A 210 1.86 -12.67 -5.41
C TYR A 210 2.45 -12.02 -6.67
N ASP A 211 1.64 -11.26 -7.39
CA ASP A 211 2.17 -10.43 -8.47
C ASP A 211 3.03 -9.28 -7.92
N ALA A 212 2.62 -8.71 -6.78
CA ALA A 212 3.33 -7.64 -6.11
C ALA A 212 3.23 -7.73 -4.59
N VAL A 213 4.32 -7.45 -3.90
CA VAL A 213 4.34 -7.22 -2.45
C VAL A 213 4.75 -5.77 -2.23
N VAL A 214 3.99 -5.04 -1.42
CA VAL A 214 4.29 -3.66 -1.03
C VAL A 214 4.75 -3.63 0.41
N CYS A 215 5.88 -2.97 0.66
CA CYS A 215 6.47 -2.77 1.96
C CYS A 215 6.61 -1.27 2.22
N SER A 216 5.70 -0.70 3.02
CA SER A 216 5.65 0.73 3.27
C SER A 216 6.23 1.08 4.63
N TYR A 217 7.40 1.74 4.66
CA TYR A 217 8.08 2.15 5.89
C TYR A 217 8.31 1.02 6.91
N CYS A 218 8.44 -0.24 6.48
CA CYS A 218 8.50 -1.37 7.40
C CYS A 218 9.82 -2.16 7.36
N LEU A 219 10.59 -2.10 6.27
CA LEU A 219 11.79 -2.94 6.13
C LEU A 219 12.99 -2.53 6.99
N HIS A 220 12.89 -1.45 7.76
CA HIS A 220 13.91 -1.08 8.76
C HIS A 220 13.61 -1.67 10.15
N LEU A 221 12.43 -2.29 10.32
CA LEU A 221 11.99 -2.90 11.58
C LEU A 221 12.69 -4.23 11.89
N PRO A 222 12.83 -5.19 10.95
CA PRO A 222 13.53 -6.43 11.24
C PRO A 222 15.04 -6.23 11.42
N SER A 223 15.68 -7.15 12.16
CA SER A 223 17.14 -7.23 12.23
C SER A 223 17.75 -7.56 10.85
N PRO A 224 19.04 -7.30 10.59
CA PRO A 224 19.64 -7.57 9.28
C PRO A 224 19.46 -9.02 8.78
N SER A 225 19.64 -10.02 9.66
CA SER A 225 19.46 -11.43 9.29
C SER A 225 17.99 -11.77 9.02
N LEU A 226 17.07 -11.24 9.84
CA LEU A 226 15.64 -11.42 9.62
C LEU A 226 15.17 -10.73 8.34
N LEU A 227 15.71 -9.55 8.04
CA LEU A 227 15.46 -8.84 6.79
C LEU A 227 15.92 -9.65 5.58
N TYR A 228 17.12 -10.23 5.64
CA TYR A 228 17.63 -11.10 4.58
C TYR A 228 16.67 -12.28 4.35
N ALA A 229 16.35 -13.03 5.39
CA ALA A 229 15.44 -14.17 5.31
C ALA A 229 14.04 -13.78 4.80
N THR A 230 13.49 -12.68 5.30
CA THR A 230 12.20 -12.13 4.83
C THR A 230 12.24 -11.84 3.33
N LEU A 231 13.25 -11.11 2.86
CA LEU A 231 13.36 -10.71 1.46
C LEU A 231 13.57 -11.91 0.53
N THR A 232 14.36 -12.91 0.95
CA THR A 232 14.55 -14.15 0.21
C THR A 232 13.24 -14.95 0.09
N SER A 233 12.48 -15.07 1.17
CA SER A 233 11.18 -15.76 1.14
C SER A 233 10.18 -15.02 0.26
N LEU A 234 10.13 -13.69 0.33
CA LEU A 234 9.31 -12.89 -0.57
C LEU A 234 9.73 -13.02 -2.04
N ALA A 235 11.02 -13.11 -2.35
CA ALA A 235 11.49 -13.25 -3.73
C ALA A 235 11.00 -14.55 -4.39
N ARG A 236 10.83 -15.62 -3.61
CA ARG A 236 10.26 -16.89 -4.07
C ARG A 236 8.75 -16.85 -4.20
N ALA A 237 8.09 -16.00 -3.43
CA ALA A 237 6.64 -15.92 -3.35
C ALA A 237 6.04 -14.76 -4.15
N SER A 238 6.85 -13.92 -4.81
CA SER A 238 6.31 -12.81 -5.59
C SER A 238 7.18 -12.36 -6.78
N ARG A 239 6.52 -11.78 -7.78
CA ARG A 239 7.19 -11.23 -8.98
C ARG A 239 7.78 -9.85 -8.73
N PHE A 240 7.04 -8.96 -8.07
CA PHE A 240 7.49 -7.61 -7.77
C PHE A 240 7.53 -7.31 -6.28
N LEU A 241 8.53 -6.53 -5.86
CA LEU A 241 8.59 -5.90 -4.55
C LEU A 241 8.60 -4.38 -4.73
N ILE A 242 7.69 -3.70 -4.04
CA ILE A 242 7.56 -2.25 -4.05
C ILE A 242 7.89 -1.75 -2.65
N VAL A 243 8.87 -0.85 -2.54
CA VAL A 243 9.33 -0.34 -1.25
C VAL A 243 9.09 1.16 -1.17
N ALA A 244 8.28 1.58 -0.21
CA ALA A 244 8.12 2.99 0.16
C ALA A 244 9.03 3.32 1.34
N THR A 245 9.99 4.23 1.17
CA THR A 245 10.96 4.59 2.23
C THR A 245 11.33 6.07 2.17
N PRO A 246 11.56 6.74 3.31
CA PRO A 246 12.06 8.11 3.34
C PRO A 246 13.60 8.14 3.27
N THR A 247 14.25 6.97 3.27
CA THR A 247 15.70 6.87 3.33
C THR A 247 16.25 5.97 2.24
N ARG A 248 17.57 6.02 2.02
CA ARG A 248 18.24 5.09 1.12
C ARG A 248 18.20 3.64 1.63
N LYS A 249 17.92 3.42 2.92
CA LYS A 249 17.89 2.10 3.57
C LYS A 249 16.48 1.47 3.55
N PRO A 250 16.40 0.13 3.66
CA PRO A 250 17.52 -0.82 3.59
C PRO A 250 18.11 -0.94 2.18
N LEU A 251 19.36 -1.39 2.10
CA LEU A 251 19.99 -1.78 0.84
C LEU A 251 19.50 -3.17 0.48
N ILE A 252 18.76 -3.26 -0.63
CA ILE A 252 18.26 -4.52 -1.18
C ILE A 252 19.13 -4.85 -2.39
N THR A 253 19.68 -6.05 -2.42
CA THR A 253 20.67 -6.51 -3.40
C THR A 253 20.20 -7.81 -4.08
N SER A 254 20.87 -8.18 -5.18
CA SER A 254 20.59 -9.41 -5.93
C SER A 254 20.77 -10.68 -5.09
N VAL A 255 21.68 -10.69 -4.10
CA VAL A 255 21.86 -11.84 -3.19
C VAL A 255 20.64 -12.10 -2.29
N MET A 256 19.73 -11.14 -2.16
CA MET A 256 18.44 -11.29 -1.48
C MET A 256 17.32 -11.71 -2.44
N GLY A 257 17.64 -11.97 -3.72
CA GLY A 257 16.69 -12.37 -4.75
C GLY A 257 16.03 -11.22 -5.51
N TRP A 258 16.56 -9.99 -5.44
CA TRP A 258 15.91 -8.80 -5.99
C TRP A 258 16.82 -7.99 -6.92
N GLU A 259 16.30 -7.66 -8.10
CA GLU A 259 16.89 -6.69 -9.02
C GLU A 259 16.07 -5.39 -8.98
N ARG A 260 16.73 -4.24 -8.78
CA ARG A 260 16.04 -2.94 -8.78
C ARG A 260 15.80 -2.48 -10.21
N LEU A 261 14.54 -2.29 -10.58
CA LEU A 261 14.15 -1.78 -11.90
C LEU A 261 14.13 -0.25 -11.96
N ASP A 262 13.57 0.41 -10.94
CA ASP A 262 13.42 1.86 -10.94
C ASP A 262 13.23 2.44 -9.53
N GLN A 263 13.39 3.77 -9.43
CA GLN A 263 13.06 4.56 -8.25
C GLN A 263 12.28 5.82 -8.64
N HIS A 264 11.02 5.89 -8.22
CA HIS A 264 10.19 7.09 -8.31
C HIS A 264 10.35 7.94 -7.04
N SER A 265 10.63 9.24 -7.18
CA SER A 265 10.77 10.16 -6.05
C SER A 265 9.90 11.38 -6.29
N GLN A 266 9.13 11.82 -5.28
CA GLN A 266 8.50 13.13 -5.32
C GLN A 266 9.31 14.17 -4.54
N PRO A 267 9.73 15.28 -5.16
CA PRO A 267 10.34 16.38 -4.43
C PRO A 267 9.32 16.98 -3.46
N VAL A 268 9.71 17.18 -2.20
CA VAL A 268 8.82 17.78 -1.19
C VAL A 268 8.84 19.29 -1.36
N ARG A 269 7.97 19.83 -2.22
CA ARG A 269 7.96 21.28 -2.51
C ARG A 269 7.43 22.16 -1.36
N GLU A 270 6.66 21.65 -0.41
CA GLU A 270 6.03 22.49 0.64
C GLU A 270 6.62 22.38 2.06
N VAL A 271 7.48 21.40 2.34
CA VAL A 271 8.06 21.21 3.70
C VAL A 271 9.55 21.58 3.75
N ALA A 272 10.20 21.71 2.59
CA ALA A 272 11.61 22.04 2.48
C ALA A 272 11.92 23.40 3.11
N GLU A 273 11.12 24.43 2.83
CA GLU A 273 11.43 25.80 3.29
C GLU A 273 11.45 25.97 4.82
N LYS A 274 10.68 25.17 5.57
CA LYS A 274 10.56 25.31 7.03
C LYS A 274 11.49 24.38 7.83
N GLU A 275 11.84 23.22 7.29
CA GLU A 275 12.71 22.22 7.96
C GLU A 275 14.16 22.26 7.47
N GLU A 276 14.46 22.83 6.29
CA GLU A 276 15.83 23.09 5.85
C GLU A 276 16.54 24.10 6.76
N ARG A 277 15.78 25.03 7.36
CA ARG A 277 16.24 25.89 8.47
C ARG A 277 16.72 25.12 9.71
N LYS A 278 16.37 23.84 9.86
CA LYS A 278 16.80 22.97 10.98
C LYS A 278 17.89 21.97 10.60
N GLY A 279 18.49 22.07 9.41
CA GLY A 279 19.61 21.22 9.00
C GLY A 279 19.27 19.75 8.75
N VAL A 280 17.99 19.36 8.76
CA VAL A 280 17.56 17.99 8.45
C VAL A 280 17.21 17.90 6.96
N LYS A 281 18.10 17.34 6.15
CA LYS A 281 17.79 16.99 4.75
C LYS A 281 16.75 15.88 4.73
N ILE A 282 15.46 16.24 4.67
CA ILE A 282 14.39 15.30 4.39
C ILE A 282 14.43 15.00 2.89
N ASN A 283 15.11 13.90 2.53
CA ASN A 283 14.91 13.33 1.21
C ASN A 283 13.42 12.96 1.09
N GLY A 284 12.78 13.36 -0.02
CA GLY A 284 11.37 13.07 -0.25
C GLY A 284 11.05 11.57 -0.18
N LEU A 285 9.76 11.25 -0.09
CA LEU A 285 9.30 9.87 -0.13
C LEU A 285 9.75 9.21 -1.45
N GLN A 286 10.46 8.09 -1.33
CA GLN A 286 10.94 7.29 -2.44
C GLN A 286 10.11 6.02 -2.57
N MET A 287 9.70 5.70 -3.79
CA MET A 287 9.12 4.41 -4.17
C MET A 287 10.15 3.68 -5.03
N LYS A 288 10.53 2.48 -4.63
CA LYS A 288 11.48 1.64 -5.37
C LYS A 288 10.77 0.41 -5.89
N LEU A 289 10.97 0.08 -7.16
CA LEU A 289 10.46 -1.12 -7.79
C LEU A 289 11.58 -2.14 -7.95
N TYR A 290 11.33 -3.35 -7.48
CA TYR A 290 12.21 -4.49 -7.66
C TYR A 290 11.47 -5.63 -8.35
N ARG A 291 12.20 -6.40 -9.15
CA ARG A 291 11.78 -7.66 -9.74
C ARG A 291 12.48 -8.80 -9.02
N SER A 292 11.78 -9.89 -8.76
CA SER A 292 12.41 -11.11 -8.27
C SER A 292 13.37 -11.64 -9.33
N ALA A 293 14.60 -11.95 -8.93
CA ALA A 293 15.63 -12.53 -9.78
C ALA A 293 15.38 -14.02 -10.09
N GLY A 294 14.37 -14.63 -9.48
CA GLY A 294 14.03 -16.04 -9.65
C GLY A 294 12.56 -16.30 -9.40
N THR A 295 11.72 -16.06 -10.40
CA THR A 295 10.57 -16.94 -10.65
C THR A 295 11.12 -18.14 -11.40
N LEU A 296 11.30 -19.27 -10.70
CA LEU A 296 11.36 -20.59 -11.33
C LEU A 296 10.04 -20.86 -12.06
#